data_AF-A0A655IKE7-F1
#
_entry.id   AF-A0A655IKE7-F1
#
_cell.length_a   1.000
_cell.length_b   1.000
_cell.length_c   1.000
_cell.angle_alpha   90.00
_cell.angle_beta   90.00
_cell.angle_gamma   90.00
#
_symmetry.space_group_name_H-M   'P 1'
#
loop_
_entity.id
_entity.type
_entity.pdbx_description
1 polymer ?
#
loop_
_entity_poly.entity_id
_entity_poly.type
_entity_poly.pdbx_seq_one_letter_code
_entity_poly.pdbx_strand_id
1 'polypeptide(L)'
;MRTPTARAAGIPELHIVVDAHERYPYTFADKPAKTTREALPCGDYGLKVAGQLVAAVERKALADLTSGVLNGNLKYQLTELAALPRAAVVVEDRYSEIFAHSFARPTAIADGLAELQIGFPNVPIVFCQTRKLAQEYTYRYLAAALTWFVDDADATTVFEPAAAEPEPSSAELRAWAKSVGLPVSDRGRLRPQILQAWRAAHPR
;
A
#
# COMPACT_ATOMS: atom_id res chain seq x y z
N MET A 1 21.78 11.82 -17.53
CA MET A 1 21.03 10.59 -17.84
C MET A 1 19.69 10.95 -18.50
N ARG A 2 19.23 10.19 -19.50
CA ARG A 2 17.91 10.39 -20.13
C ARG A 2 16.90 9.48 -19.44
N THR A 3 15.73 10.02 -19.11
CA THR A 3 14.61 9.26 -18.53
C THR A 3 13.74 8.67 -19.65
N PRO A 4 13.13 7.49 -19.45
CA PRO A 4 12.24 6.91 -20.46
C PRO A 4 11.02 7.79 -20.72
N THR A 5 10.54 7.80 -21.97
CA THR A 5 9.33 8.53 -22.38
C THR A 5 8.09 7.65 -22.43
N ALA A 6 8.25 6.32 -22.36
CA ALA A 6 7.14 5.38 -22.36
C ALA A 6 6.28 5.53 -21.10
N ARG A 7 4.96 5.35 -21.26
CA ARG A 7 3.97 5.34 -20.18
C ARG A 7 4.37 4.37 -19.08
N ALA A 8 4.14 4.73 -17.84
CA ALA A 8 4.31 3.80 -16.73
C ALA A 8 3.12 2.83 -16.68
N ALA A 9 3.40 1.52 -16.60
CA ALA A 9 2.41 0.44 -16.50
C ALA A 9 1.29 0.47 -17.56
N GLY A 10 1.51 1.10 -18.72
CA GLY A 10 0.48 1.25 -19.76
C GLY A 10 -0.63 2.26 -19.45
N ILE A 11 -0.58 2.93 -18.29
CA ILE A 11 -1.63 3.86 -17.83
C ILE A 11 -1.68 5.09 -18.77
N PRO A 12 -2.84 5.41 -19.37
CA PRO A 12 -2.97 6.52 -20.32
C PRO A 12 -2.62 7.89 -19.73
N GLU A 13 -3.06 8.16 -18.51
CA GLU A 13 -2.76 9.37 -17.72
C GLU A 13 -2.84 9.02 -16.22
N LEU A 14 -1.81 9.37 -15.45
CA LEU A 14 -1.78 9.13 -14.01
C LEU A 14 -2.19 10.39 -13.23
N HIS A 15 -3.17 10.28 -12.34
CA HIS A 15 -3.51 11.37 -11.43
C HIS A 15 -2.65 11.30 -10.17
N ILE A 16 -1.86 12.35 -9.92
CA ILE A 16 -0.97 12.44 -8.77
C ILE A 16 -1.44 13.60 -7.89
N VAL A 17 -1.72 13.32 -6.63
CA VAL A 17 -1.95 14.36 -5.63
C VAL A 17 -0.59 14.83 -5.13
N VAL A 18 -0.35 16.13 -5.14
CA VAL A 18 0.87 16.75 -4.62
C VAL A 18 0.50 17.43 -3.32
N ASP A 19 1.27 17.18 -2.26
CA ASP A 19 1.04 17.82 -0.97
C ASP A 19 1.03 19.35 -1.12
N ALA A 20 0.08 20.00 -0.47
CA ALA A 20 -0.09 21.44 -0.56
C ALA A 20 1.09 22.23 0.03
N HIS A 21 1.85 21.63 0.96
CA HIS A 21 3.00 22.25 1.61
C HIS A 21 4.32 22.00 0.89
N GLU A 22 4.36 21.12 -0.13
CA GLU A 22 5.54 20.95 -0.99
C GLU A 22 5.77 22.23 -1.81
N ARG A 23 6.87 22.92 -1.47
CA ARG A 23 7.22 24.23 -2.03
C ARG A 23 7.75 24.11 -3.45
N TYR A 24 8.48 23.03 -3.72
CA TYR A 24 9.15 22.81 -5.00
C TYR A 24 8.73 21.45 -5.55
N PRO A 25 7.47 21.32 -6.00
CA PRO A 25 6.95 20.05 -6.47
C PRO A 25 7.60 19.62 -7.78
N TYR A 26 7.64 18.31 -8.01
CA TYR A 26 7.85 17.75 -9.34
C TYR A 26 6.75 18.23 -10.28
N THR A 27 7.12 18.52 -11.52
CA THR A 27 6.16 19.03 -12.51
C THR A 27 5.55 17.91 -13.33
N PHE A 28 6.24 16.76 -13.45
CA PHE A 28 5.86 15.65 -14.32
C PHE A 28 5.58 16.07 -15.78
N ALA A 29 6.11 17.22 -16.22
CA ALA A 29 5.72 17.86 -17.49
C ALA A 29 6.02 17.01 -18.73
N ASP A 30 6.96 16.07 -18.64
CA ASP A 30 7.32 15.13 -19.71
C ASP A 30 6.61 13.78 -19.59
N LYS A 31 5.62 13.65 -18.70
CA LYS A 31 4.85 12.43 -18.44
C LYS A 31 3.37 12.64 -18.72
N PRO A 32 2.64 11.58 -19.10
CA PRO A 32 1.19 11.61 -19.09
C PRO A 32 0.71 11.50 -17.64
N ALA A 33 0.74 12.63 -16.94
CA ALA A 33 0.30 12.75 -15.56
C ALA A 33 -0.42 14.09 -15.35
N LYS A 34 -1.46 14.06 -14.53
CA LYS A 34 -2.18 15.24 -14.07
C LYS A 34 -1.95 15.40 -12.58
N THR A 35 -1.54 16.59 -12.16
CA THR A 35 -1.31 16.90 -10.74
C THR A 35 -2.45 17.71 -10.15
N THR A 36 -2.90 17.36 -8.95
CA THR A 36 -3.75 18.20 -8.10
C THR A 36 -3.02 18.56 -6.82
N ARG A 37 -3.34 19.70 -6.21
CA ARG A 37 -2.78 20.09 -4.91
C ARG A 37 -3.79 19.85 -3.81
N GLU A 38 -3.38 19.16 -2.76
CA GLU A 38 -4.19 18.87 -1.59
C GLU A 38 -3.27 18.61 -0.39
N ALA A 39 -3.73 18.88 0.84
CA ALA A 39 -2.99 18.42 2.01
C ALA A 39 -3.03 16.89 2.09
N LEU A 40 -1.86 16.26 2.13
CA LEU A 40 -1.72 14.82 2.34
C LEU A 40 -1.47 14.54 3.84
N PRO A 41 -2.01 13.45 4.39
CA PRO A 41 -1.71 13.03 5.76
C PRO A 41 -0.24 12.61 5.92
N CYS A 42 0.38 12.05 4.89
CA CYS A 42 1.80 11.73 4.83
C CYS A 42 2.30 11.66 3.38
N GLY A 43 3.60 11.86 3.17
CA GLY A 43 4.22 11.90 1.85
C GLY A 43 3.99 13.22 1.10
N ASP A 44 4.83 13.48 0.09
CA ASP A 44 4.74 14.68 -0.75
C ASP A 44 3.94 14.43 -2.03
N TYR A 45 3.84 13.17 -2.47
CA TYR A 45 3.11 12.75 -3.67
C TYR A 45 2.24 11.55 -3.36
N GLY A 46 0.94 11.65 -3.59
CA GLY A 46 -0.04 10.62 -3.28
C GLY A 46 -0.78 10.10 -4.50
N LEU A 47 -1.26 8.86 -4.38
CA LEU A 47 -2.26 8.28 -5.28
C LEU A 47 -3.54 8.03 -4.49
N LYS A 48 -4.65 8.56 -5.00
CA LYS A 48 -5.97 8.31 -4.42
C LYS A 48 -6.82 7.42 -5.31
N VAL A 49 -7.49 6.44 -4.71
CA VAL A 49 -8.51 5.60 -5.35
C VAL A 49 -9.79 5.72 -4.53
N ALA A 50 -10.92 6.02 -5.19
CA ALA A 50 -12.20 6.27 -4.53
C ALA A 50 -12.12 7.29 -3.37
N GLY A 51 -11.24 8.29 -3.47
CA GLY A 51 -11.03 9.32 -2.45
C GLY A 51 -10.07 8.94 -1.31
N GLN A 52 -9.69 7.66 -1.19
CA GLN A 52 -8.75 7.17 -0.19
C GLN A 52 -7.31 7.25 -0.69
N LEU A 53 -6.37 7.69 0.14
CA LEU A 53 -4.94 7.62 -0.14
C LEU A 53 -4.48 6.16 -0.03
N VAL A 54 -4.01 5.58 -1.14
CA VAL A 54 -3.59 4.17 -1.19
C VAL A 54 -2.09 4.01 -1.40
N ALA A 55 -1.45 5.06 -1.91
CA ALA A 55 0.00 5.11 -2.03
C ALA A 55 0.55 6.51 -1.81
N ALA A 56 1.77 6.60 -1.29
CA ALA A 56 2.48 7.87 -1.14
C ALA A 56 3.98 7.74 -1.40
N VAL A 57 4.59 8.83 -1.84
CA VAL A 57 6.03 8.97 -1.96
C VAL A 57 6.47 10.22 -1.21
N GLU A 58 7.32 10.03 -0.21
CA GLU A 58 8.04 11.09 0.49
C GLU A 58 9.29 11.44 -0.30
N ARG A 59 9.48 12.71 -0.63
CA ARG A 59 10.67 13.22 -1.27
C ARG A 59 11.63 13.74 -0.20
N LYS A 60 12.91 13.38 -0.32
CA LYS A 60 13.92 13.78 0.67
C LYS A 60 15.20 14.25 0.00
N ALA A 61 15.70 15.42 0.41
CA ALA A 61 17.08 15.80 0.13
C ALA A 61 18.02 15.02 1.07
N LEU A 62 19.27 14.79 0.65
CA LEU A 62 20.21 14.01 1.46
C LEU A 62 20.48 14.64 2.82
N ALA A 63 20.61 15.96 2.88
CA ALA A 63 20.82 16.69 4.14
C ALA A 63 19.67 16.44 5.12
N ASP A 64 18.42 16.53 4.65
CA ASP A 64 17.23 16.28 5.48
C ASP A 64 17.11 14.82 5.91
N LEU A 65 17.48 13.88 5.03
CA LEU A 65 17.56 12.46 5.37
C LEU A 65 18.56 12.24 6.51
N THR A 66 19.79 12.73 6.35
CA THR A 66 20.87 12.59 7.33
C THR A 66 20.49 13.20 8.67
N SER A 67 19.96 14.43 8.67
CA SER A 67 19.47 15.07 9.90
C SER A 67 18.31 14.29 10.51
N GLY A 68 17.40 13.76 9.68
CA GLY A 68 16.26 12.95 10.13
C GLY A 68 16.68 11.63 10.77
N VAL A 69 17.71 10.96 10.26
CA VAL A 69 18.29 9.75 10.86
C VAL A 69 18.89 10.08 12.23
N LEU A 70 19.76 11.09 12.30
CA LEU A 70 20.50 11.43 13.53
C LEU A 70 19.60 11.92 14.65
N ASN A 71 18.53 12.65 14.31
CA ASN A 71 17.61 13.22 15.28
C ASN A 71 16.38 12.32 15.54
N GLY A 72 16.29 11.15 14.88
CA GLY A 72 15.16 10.22 15.00
C GLY A 72 13.87 10.64 14.29
N ASN A 73 13.80 11.85 13.73
CA ASN A 73 12.61 12.37 13.03
C ASN A 73 12.17 11.48 11.85
N LEU A 74 13.13 10.86 11.15
CA LEU A 74 12.81 9.99 10.02
C LEU A 74 11.99 8.77 10.44
N LYS A 75 12.18 8.25 11.66
CA LYS A 75 11.41 7.11 12.18
C LYS A 75 9.92 7.44 12.26
N TYR A 76 9.57 8.64 12.72
CA TYR A 76 8.16 9.06 12.80
C TYR A 76 7.53 9.14 11.41
N GLN A 77 8.25 9.70 10.43
CA GLN A 77 7.75 9.76 9.06
C GLN A 77 7.57 8.37 8.45
N LEU A 78 8.51 7.46 8.69
CA LEU A 78 8.39 6.07 8.23
C LEU A 78 7.21 5.34 8.86
N THR A 79 6.88 5.60 10.12
CA THR A 79 5.67 5.05 10.77
C THR A 79 4.40 5.48 10.03
N GLU A 80 4.25 6.78 9.72
CA GLU A 80 3.08 7.28 9.01
C GLU A 80 3.00 6.73 7.57
N LEU A 81 4.14 6.61 6.89
CA LEU A 81 4.22 6.02 5.55
C LEU A 81 3.90 4.52 5.57
N ALA A 82 4.37 3.79 6.58
CA ALA A 82 4.17 2.35 6.73
C ALA A 82 2.70 1.96 6.98
N ALA A 83 1.86 2.92 7.35
CA ALA A 83 0.41 2.72 7.47
C ALA A 83 -0.31 2.63 6.11
N LEU A 84 0.33 3.07 5.02
CA LEU A 84 -0.22 2.97 3.67
C LEU A 84 0.12 1.61 3.03
N PRO A 85 -0.75 1.09 2.14
CA PRO A 85 -0.47 -0.13 1.39
C PRO A 85 0.84 -0.07 0.59
N ARG A 86 1.12 1.09 -0.01
CA ARG A 86 2.30 1.32 -0.85
C ARG A 86 2.92 2.68 -0.57
N ALA A 87 3.99 2.72 0.22
CA ALA A 87 4.75 3.93 0.43
C ALA A 87 6.23 3.78 0.08
N ALA A 88 6.88 4.88 -0.28
CA ALA A 88 8.33 4.93 -0.49
C ALA A 88 8.91 6.27 -0.07
N VAL A 89 10.20 6.28 0.28
CA VAL A 89 11.01 7.49 0.38
C VAL A 89 11.94 7.54 -0.82
N VAL A 90 11.93 8.65 -1.56
CA VAL A 90 12.88 8.91 -2.65
C VAL A 90 13.89 9.96 -2.23
N VAL A 91 15.17 9.60 -2.31
CA VAL A 91 16.28 10.47 -1.95
C VAL A 91 16.90 11.03 -3.22
N GLU A 92 17.02 12.35 -3.31
CA GLU A 92 17.52 13.05 -4.51
C GLU A 92 19.05 13.02 -4.69
N ASP A 93 19.72 12.01 -4.17
CA ASP A 93 21.17 11.86 -4.16
C ASP A 93 21.58 10.38 -4.21
N ARG A 94 22.90 10.14 -4.25
CA ARG A 94 23.48 8.79 -4.21
C ARG A 94 23.75 8.37 -2.78
N TYR A 95 23.66 7.07 -2.49
CA TYR A 95 24.07 6.53 -1.20
C TYR A 95 25.53 6.87 -0.85
N SER A 96 26.42 6.90 -1.85
CA SER A 96 27.83 7.28 -1.69
C SER A 96 28.03 8.68 -1.10
N GLU A 97 27.10 9.60 -1.33
CA GLU A 97 27.21 10.98 -0.84
C GLU A 97 27.09 11.04 0.69
N ILE A 98 26.50 10.05 1.35
CA ILE A 98 26.48 9.95 2.83
C ILE A 98 27.91 10.02 3.39
N PHE A 99 28.87 9.39 2.70
CA PHE A 99 30.27 9.32 3.13
C PHE A 99 31.12 10.50 2.64
N ALA A 100 30.58 11.33 1.75
CA ALA A 100 31.23 12.55 1.28
C ALA A 100 30.99 13.74 2.22
N HIS A 101 30.01 13.64 3.13
CA HIS A 101 29.68 14.70 4.08
C HIS A 101 30.70 14.80 5.23
N SER A 102 31.12 16.03 5.52
CA SER A 102 32.12 16.35 6.56
C SER A 102 31.53 16.75 7.92
N PHE A 103 30.21 16.91 8.02
CA PHE A 103 29.56 17.52 9.20
C PHE A 103 29.01 16.53 10.23
N ALA A 104 28.91 15.23 9.90
CA ALA A 104 28.45 14.19 10.80
C ALA A 104 29.23 12.90 10.58
N ARG A 105 29.26 12.00 11.58
CA ARG A 105 29.94 10.72 11.47
C ARG A 105 29.21 9.82 10.46
N PRO A 106 29.81 9.48 9.31
CA PRO A 106 29.11 8.72 8.28
C PRO A 106 28.63 7.34 8.75
N THR A 107 29.38 6.70 9.66
CA THR A 107 29.00 5.41 10.26
C THR A 107 27.66 5.48 10.99
N ALA A 108 27.42 6.51 11.79
CA ALA A 108 26.16 6.65 12.53
C ALA A 108 24.95 6.82 11.60
N ILE A 109 25.15 7.49 10.46
CA ILE A 109 24.10 7.67 9.45
C ILE A 109 23.85 6.34 8.72
N ALA A 110 24.90 5.63 8.32
CA ALA A 110 24.79 4.35 7.63
C ALA A 110 24.11 3.29 8.51
N ASP A 111 24.53 3.18 9.78
CA ASP A 111 23.94 2.25 10.75
C ASP A 111 22.47 2.59 11.02
N GLY A 112 22.18 3.86 11.33
CA GLY A 112 20.79 4.29 11.58
C GLY A 112 19.88 4.13 10.37
N LEU A 113 20.38 4.39 9.15
CA LEU A 113 19.63 4.15 7.92
C LEU A 113 19.36 2.65 7.70
N ALA A 114 20.32 1.78 7.99
CA ALA A 114 20.14 0.33 7.91
C ALA A 114 19.11 -0.15 8.93
N GLU A 115 19.21 0.31 10.19
CA GLU A 115 18.24 0.00 11.25
C GLU A 115 16.82 0.39 10.85
N LEU A 116 16.64 1.58 10.25
CA LEU A 116 15.34 2.04 9.78
C LEU A 116 14.80 1.17 8.63
N GLN A 117 15.62 0.78 7.66
CA GLN A 117 15.16 -0.09 6.56
C GLN A 117 14.77 -1.49 7.06
N ILE A 118 15.46 -2.03 8.06
CA ILE A 118 15.07 -3.29 8.70
C ILE A 118 13.80 -3.12 9.55
N GLY A 119 13.65 -1.99 10.23
CA GLY A 119 12.48 -1.68 11.05
C GLY A 119 11.20 -1.40 10.23
N PHE A 120 11.35 -0.89 9.01
CA PHE A 120 10.26 -0.53 8.10
C PHE A 120 10.44 -1.18 6.73
N PRO A 121 10.43 -2.52 6.65
CA PRO A 121 10.78 -3.25 5.43
C PRO A 121 9.77 -3.02 4.28
N ASN A 122 8.57 -2.53 4.59
CA ASN A 122 7.53 -2.21 3.62
C ASN A 122 7.65 -0.79 3.04
N VAL A 123 8.55 0.06 3.55
CA VAL A 123 8.78 1.42 3.05
C VAL A 123 10.21 1.53 2.49
N PRO A 124 10.41 1.20 1.19
CA PRO A 124 11.72 1.34 0.58
C PRO A 124 12.24 2.78 0.61
N ILE A 125 13.53 2.94 0.89
CA ILE A 125 14.25 4.21 0.81
C ILE A 125 15.21 4.14 -0.39
N VAL A 126 14.89 4.87 -1.47
CA VAL A 126 15.55 4.72 -2.77
C VAL A 126 16.38 5.96 -3.13
N PHE A 127 17.68 5.76 -3.27
CA PHE A 127 18.64 6.77 -3.70
C PHE A 127 18.61 6.93 -5.22
N CYS A 128 18.04 8.04 -5.68
CA CYS A 128 17.77 8.29 -7.08
C CYS A 128 18.84 9.14 -7.77
N GLN A 129 19.91 9.54 -7.08
CA GLN A 129 21.03 10.36 -7.58
C GLN A 129 20.69 11.81 -7.96
N THR A 130 19.54 12.05 -8.61
CA THR A 130 19.14 13.40 -9.02
C THR A 130 17.63 13.58 -8.85
N ARG A 131 17.21 14.83 -8.65
CA ARG A 131 15.80 15.25 -8.72
C ARG A 131 15.05 14.69 -9.93
N LYS A 132 15.66 14.71 -11.12
CA LYS A 132 15.03 14.22 -12.36
C LYS A 132 14.73 12.72 -12.29
N LEU A 133 15.66 11.94 -11.75
CA LEU A 133 15.50 10.50 -11.59
C LEU A 133 14.55 10.17 -10.43
N ALA A 134 14.55 10.96 -9.36
CA ALA A 134 13.57 10.84 -8.28
C ALA A 134 12.14 11.08 -8.79
N GLN A 135 11.92 12.12 -9.62
CA GLN A 135 10.64 12.35 -10.30
C GLN A 135 10.22 11.15 -11.17
N GLU A 136 11.16 10.57 -11.94
CA GLU A 136 10.89 9.38 -12.75
C GLU A 136 10.49 8.18 -11.89
N TYR A 137 11.22 7.95 -10.78
CA TYR A 137 10.90 6.88 -9.84
C TYR A 137 9.51 7.09 -9.23
N THR A 138 9.22 8.30 -8.72
CA THR A 138 7.91 8.64 -8.15
C THR A 138 6.77 8.38 -9.13
N TYR A 139 6.92 8.83 -10.39
CA TYR A 139 5.93 8.58 -11.45
C TYR A 139 5.68 7.08 -11.67
N ARG A 140 6.75 6.29 -11.80
CA ARG A 140 6.63 4.84 -12.04
C ARG A 140 6.13 4.07 -10.82
N TYR A 141 6.54 4.45 -9.62
CA TYR A 141 6.12 3.83 -8.37
C TYR A 141 4.62 4.01 -8.15
N LEU A 142 4.11 5.24 -8.31
CA LEU A 142 2.68 5.51 -8.17
C LEU A 142 1.85 4.84 -9.27
N ALA A 143 2.35 4.78 -10.49
CA ALA A 143 1.71 4.02 -11.56
C ALA A 143 1.61 2.51 -11.24
N ALA A 144 2.71 1.92 -10.76
CA ALA A 144 2.71 0.51 -10.36
C ALA A 144 1.79 0.26 -9.15
N ALA A 145 1.73 1.19 -8.20
CA ALA A 145 0.81 1.12 -7.07
C ALA A 145 -0.66 1.19 -7.51
N LEU A 146 -0.99 1.98 -8.54
CA LEU A 146 -2.33 2.01 -9.12
C LEU A 146 -2.69 0.66 -9.75
N THR A 147 -1.81 0.10 -10.58
CA THR A 147 -2.04 -1.23 -11.18
C THR A 147 -2.21 -2.29 -10.10
N TRP A 148 -1.32 -2.31 -9.10
CA TRP A 148 -1.44 -3.24 -7.98
C TRP A 148 -2.77 -3.09 -7.25
N PHE A 149 -3.23 -1.87 -6.98
CA PHE A 149 -4.48 -1.65 -6.26
C PHE A 149 -5.72 -1.99 -7.10
N VAL A 150 -5.70 -1.75 -8.41
CA VAL A 150 -6.79 -2.17 -9.32
C VAL A 150 -6.84 -3.69 -9.41
N ASP A 151 -5.70 -4.34 -9.62
CA ASP A 151 -5.59 -5.80 -9.68
C ASP A 151 -5.95 -6.44 -8.33
N ASP A 152 -5.59 -5.82 -7.19
CA ASP A 152 -5.89 -6.30 -5.84
C ASP A 152 -7.35 -6.05 -5.44
N ALA A 153 -7.98 -4.96 -5.90
CA ALA A 153 -9.41 -4.74 -5.74
C ALA A 153 -10.23 -5.72 -6.58
N ASP A 154 -9.80 -5.98 -7.82
CA ASP A 154 -10.36 -7.03 -8.66
C ASP A 154 -10.09 -8.42 -8.04
N ALA A 155 -8.91 -8.65 -7.46
CA ALA A 155 -8.64 -9.88 -6.72
C ALA A 155 -9.48 -9.98 -5.44
N THR A 156 -9.76 -8.90 -4.73
CA THR A 156 -10.61 -8.88 -3.54
C THR A 156 -12.06 -9.17 -3.91
N THR A 157 -12.53 -8.77 -5.10
CA THR A 157 -13.85 -9.19 -5.61
C THR A 157 -13.86 -10.64 -6.12
N VAL A 158 -12.72 -11.19 -6.56
CA VAL A 158 -12.58 -12.60 -6.98
C VAL A 158 -12.34 -13.55 -5.80
N PHE A 159 -11.74 -13.04 -4.71
CA PHE A 159 -11.47 -13.75 -3.45
C PHE A 159 -12.41 -13.32 -2.32
N GLU A 160 -13.43 -12.51 -2.59
CA GLU A 160 -14.65 -12.55 -1.78
C GLU A 160 -15.13 -14.00 -1.91
N PRO A 161 -15.06 -14.81 -0.83
CA PRO A 161 -15.77 -16.08 -0.89
C PRO A 161 -17.21 -15.67 -1.13
N ALA A 162 -17.80 -16.11 -2.24
CA ALA A 162 -19.24 -16.00 -2.49
C ALA A 162 -19.90 -16.20 -1.14
N ALA A 163 -20.52 -15.12 -0.61
CA ALA A 163 -20.89 -15.03 0.80
C ALA A 163 -21.44 -16.38 1.20
N ALA A 164 -20.74 -17.10 2.09
CA ALA A 164 -21.21 -18.39 2.51
C ALA A 164 -22.61 -18.11 3.05
N GLU A 165 -23.63 -18.58 2.34
CA GLU A 165 -25.00 -18.46 2.82
C GLU A 165 -24.97 -18.93 4.27
N PRO A 166 -25.50 -18.13 5.21
CA PRO A 166 -25.36 -18.41 6.62
C PRO A 166 -25.75 -19.86 6.85
N GLU A 167 -24.88 -20.65 7.50
CA GLU A 167 -25.21 -22.03 7.79
C GLU A 167 -26.59 -22.07 8.46
N PRO A 168 -27.50 -22.95 8.02
CA PRO A 168 -28.83 -23.01 8.58
C PRO A 168 -28.73 -23.19 10.08
N SER A 169 -29.42 -22.32 10.80
CA SER A 169 -29.52 -22.38 12.25
C SER A 169 -30.04 -23.76 12.69
N SER A 170 -29.78 -24.11 13.96
CA SER A 170 -30.32 -25.35 14.51
C SER A 170 -31.87 -25.41 14.46
N ALA A 171 -32.56 -24.28 14.35
CA ALA A 171 -34.01 -24.25 14.16
C ALA A 171 -34.40 -24.67 12.73
N GLU A 172 -33.71 -24.13 11.72
CA GLU A 172 -33.94 -24.44 10.31
C GLU A 172 -33.60 -25.90 9.98
N LEU A 173 -32.49 -26.42 10.51
CA LEU A 173 -32.13 -27.83 10.35
C LEU A 173 -33.17 -28.78 10.96
N ARG A 174 -33.80 -28.40 12.09
CA ARG A 174 -34.88 -29.20 12.70
C ARG A 174 -36.16 -29.13 11.89
N ALA A 175 -36.53 -27.94 11.41
CA ALA A 175 -37.71 -27.75 10.59
C ALA A 175 -37.59 -28.57 9.29
N TRP A 176 -36.43 -28.50 8.64
CA TRP A 176 -36.12 -29.30 7.46
C TRP A 176 -36.14 -30.79 7.77
N ALA A 177 -35.42 -31.26 8.80
CA ALA A 177 -35.37 -32.67 9.15
C ALA A 177 -36.77 -33.25 9.42
N LYS A 178 -37.64 -32.50 10.10
CA LYS A 178 -39.06 -32.89 10.28
C LYS A 178 -39.81 -32.97 8.95
N SER A 179 -39.61 -32.01 8.05
CA SER A 179 -40.27 -31.98 6.75
C SER A 179 -39.92 -33.17 5.85
N VAL A 180 -38.70 -33.71 5.99
CA VAL A 180 -38.22 -34.89 5.24
C VAL A 180 -38.31 -36.21 6.02
N GLY A 181 -38.91 -36.20 7.21
CA GLY A 181 -39.14 -37.40 8.02
C GLY A 181 -37.91 -37.94 8.78
N LEU A 182 -36.85 -37.15 8.94
CA LEU A 182 -35.68 -37.54 9.72
C LEU A 182 -35.93 -37.41 11.24
N PRO A 183 -35.52 -38.39 12.06
CA PRO A 183 -35.76 -38.36 13.50
C PRO A 183 -34.89 -37.29 14.19
N VAL A 184 -35.51 -36.25 14.72
CA VAL A 184 -34.86 -35.16 15.46
C VAL A 184 -35.60 -34.83 16.75
N SER A 185 -34.87 -34.52 17.82
CA SER A 185 -35.45 -34.05 19.08
C SER A 185 -35.83 -32.57 18.98
N ASP A 186 -36.91 -32.19 19.65
CA ASP A 186 -37.40 -30.80 19.72
C ASP A 186 -36.44 -29.86 20.47
N ARG A 187 -35.56 -30.40 21.32
CA ARG A 187 -34.61 -29.63 22.13
C ARG A 187 -33.25 -30.33 22.20
N GLY A 188 -32.21 -29.55 22.51
CA GLY A 188 -30.85 -30.07 22.69
C GLY A 188 -30.04 -30.15 21.39
N ARG A 189 -28.81 -30.68 21.51
CA ARG A 189 -27.80 -30.71 20.44
C ARG A 189 -28.26 -31.59 19.27
N LEU A 190 -28.20 -31.06 18.04
CA LEU A 190 -28.49 -31.83 16.83
C LEU A 190 -27.39 -32.84 16.55
N ARG A 191 -27.78 -34.03 16.07
CA ARG A 191 -26.82 -35.05 15.65
C ARG A 191 -26.09 -34.55 14.38
N PRO A 192 -24.77 -34.75 14.27
CA PRO A 192 -24.00 -34.33 13.09
C PRO A 192 -24.54 -34.86 11.76
N GLN A 193 -25.19 -36.04 11.78
CA GLN A 193 -25.81 -36.64 10.59
C GLN A 193 -26.92 -35.77 9.96
N ILE A 194 -27.60 -34.92 10.74
CA ILE A 194 -28.67 -34.05 10.22
C ILE A 194 -28.10 -32.93 9.37
N LEU A 195 -26.99 -32.32 9.79
CA LEU A 195 -26.29 -31.30 9.01
C LEU A 195 -25.69 -31.90 7.73
N GLN A 196 -25.17 -33.13 7.80
CA GLN A 196 -24.66 -33.83 6.63
C GLN A 196 -25.78 -34.16 5.63
N ALA A 197 -26.93 -34.64 6.10
CA ALA A 197 -28.10 -34.90 5.26
C ALA A 197 -28.63 -33.62 4.61
N TRP A 198 -28.65 -32.50 5.35
CA TRP A 198 -29.07 -31.21 4.81
C TRP A 198 -28.14 -30.74 3.68
N ARG A 199 -26.81 -30.85 3.87
CA ARG A 199 -25.83 -30.51 2.84
C ARG A 199 -25.91 -31.40 1.60
N ALA A 200 -26.25 -32.69 1.77
CA ALA A 200 -26.44 -33.61 0.65
C ALA A 200 -27.73 -33.31 -0.14
N ALA A 201 -28.77 -32.79 0.52
CA ALA A 201 -30.03 -32.41 -0.10
C ALA A 201 -30.01 -31.01 -0.75
N HIS A 202 -29.04 -30.17 -0.39
CA HIS A 202 -28.83 -28.83 -0.96
C HIS A 202 -27.41 -28.73 -1.57
N PRO A 203 -27.09 -29.55 -2.59
CA PRO A 203 -25.81 -29.44 -3.29
C PRO A 203 -25.72 -28.07 -3.98
N ARG A 204 -24.54 -27.47 -3.91
CA ARG A 204 -24.21 -26.20 -4.60
C ARG A 204 -24.38 -26.30 -6.10
#